data_AF-A0A372RN27-F1
#
_entry.id   AF-A0A372RN27-F1
#
_cell.length_a   1.000
_cell.length_b   1.000
_cell.length_c   1.000
_cell.angle_alpha   90.00
_cell.angle_beta   90.00
_cell.angle_gamma   90.00
#
_symmetry.space_group_name_H-M   'P 1'
#
loop_
_entity.id
_entity.type
_entity.pdbx_description
1 polymer ?
#
loop_
_entity_poly.entity_id
_entity_poly.type
_entity_poly.pdbx_seq_one_letter_code
_entity_poly.pdbx_strand_id
1 'polypeptide(L)'
;MRQFDPFLGPYPLSPPTNFQKWVHLTNFITPRLISIILPREGKVTNVSSSTVDEEELLKLNDLKHEENDMILFTKFDLKKSWRPGATGQEVTKYSQDKSWLLSDLFKNVYNNDHKELLGELQLAFICFLIAENYAGFMQWKNIVLLICSCQEAIEKYVDTIFTDFLDVLKYQLEECPRDFFHNIVTENNYLTHALKNFRRNILEVLSTDAISQQNLENLHVLRRRFEKFRGFLNQRFNWEIVDEETAREEEEEEGEYAPVVVELSDTIIDTTFNKS
;
A
#
# COMPACT_ATOMS: atom_id res chain seq x y z
N MET A 1 -32.93 -13.34 14.62
CA MET A 1 -32.97 -12.44 13.44
C MET A 1 -34.03 -11.39 13.69
N ARG A 2 -33.69 -10.09 13.59
CA ARG A 2 -34.70 -9.01 13.62
C ARG A 2 -35.63 -9.20 12.42
N GLN A 3 -36.93 -9.07 12.63
CA GLN A 3 -37.88 -8.97 11.52
C GLN A 3 -37.58 -7.66 10.77
N PHE A 4 -37.28 -7.77 9.47
CA PHE A 4 -37.15 -6.60 8.61
C PHE A 4 -38.53 -6.01 8.34
N ASP A 5 -38.57 -4.71 8.09
CA ASP A 5 -39.79 -3.99 7.76
C ASP A 5 -40.43 -4.59 6.49
N PRO A 6 -41.71 -5.00 6.51
CA PRO A 6 -42.39 -5.59 5.37
C PRO A 6 -42.60 -4.63 4.18
N PHE A 7 -42.40 -3.32 4.36
CA PHE A 7 -42.52 -2.31 3.31
C PHE A 7 -41.18 -1.97 2.64
N LEU A 8 -40.08 -2.60 3.05
CA LEU A 8 -38.78 -2.45 2.40
C LEU A 8 -38.52 -3.57 1.39
N GLY A 9 -37.68 -3.28 0.40
CA GLY A 9 -37.21 -4.29 -0.56
C GLY A 9 -36.52 -5.47 0.15
N PRO A 10 -36.59 -6.68 -0.43
CA PRO A 10 -36.01 -7.87 0.18
C PRO A 10 -34.50 -7.70 0.35
N TYR A 11 -34.01 -7.78 1.60
CA TYR A 11 -32.58 -7.70 1.86
C TYR A 11 -31.90 -8.98 1.36
N PRO A 12 -30.79 -8.90 0.60
CA PRO A 12 -30.16 -10.06 -0.02
C PRO A 12 -29.38 -10.91 1.00
N LEU A 13 -30.09 -11.72 1.80
CA LEU A 13 -29.54 -12.57 2.88
C LEU A 13 -29.30 -14.04 2.50
N SER A 14 -29.64 -14.52 1.28
CA SER A 14 -29.41 -15.92 0.83
C SER A 14 -29.28 -16.05 -0.72
N PRO A 15 -28.56 -17.03 -1.32
CA PRO A 15 -27.10 -17.13 -1.52
C PRO A 15 -26.61 -17.11 -3.01
N PRO A 16 -25.32 -16.77 -3.31
CA PRO A 16 -24.28 -16.13 -2.48
C PRO A 16 -24.41 -14.60 -2.52
N THR A 17 -24.21 -13.93 -1.38
CA THR A 17 -24.81 -12.62 -1.09
C THR A 17 -23.84 -11.45 -0.99
N ASN A 18 -24.33 -10.27 -1.36
CA ASN A 18 -23.69 -8.97 -1.08
C ASN A 18 -23.37 -8.78 0.41
N PHE A 19 -24.13 -9.42 1.33
CA PHE A 19 -23.88 -9.34 2.77
C PHE A 19 -22.55 -10.00 3.18
N GLN A 20 -22.22 -11.19 2.67
CA GLN A 20 -20.96 -11.86 3.02
C GLN A 20 -19.76 -11.05 2.53
N LYS A 21 -19.85 -10.49 1.33
CA LYS A 21 -18.85 -9.55 0.81
C LYS A 21 -18.70 -8.35 1.74
N TRP A 22 -19.80 -7.73 2.15
CA TRP A 22 -19.79 -6.59 3.06
C TRP A 22 -19.09 -6.90 4.39
N VAL A 23 -19.33 -8.09 4.97
CA VAL A 23 -18.62 -8.54 6.17
C VAL A 23 -17.12 -8.59 5.93
N HIS A 24 -16.66 -9.16 4.81
CA HIS A 24 -15.23 -9.21 4.49
C HIS A 24 -14.60 -7.84 4.20
N LEU A 25 -15.38 -6.88 3.67
CA LEU A 25 -14.92 -5.52 3.42
C LEU A 25 -14.84 -4.67 4.68
N THR A 26 -15.47 -5.08 5.79
CA THR A 26 -15.64 -4.26 6.99
C THR A 26 -15.26 -4.95 8.31
N ASN A 27 -14.69 -6.16 8.27
CA ASN A 27 -14.44 -6.98 9.47
C ASN A 27 -13.39 -6.42 10.44
N PHE A 28 -12.54 -5.48 10.03
CA PHE A 28 -11.58 -4.78 10.89
C PHE A 28 -12.02 -3.36 11.28
N ILE A 29 -13.12 -2.85 10.72
CA ILE A 29 -13.64 -1.53 11.08
C ILE A 29 -14.28 -1.61 12.47
N THR A 30 -13.74 -0.86 13.44
CA THR A 30 -14.28 -0.78 14.80
C THR A 30 -15.07 0.51 15.03
N PRO A 31 -16.04 0.54 15.96
CA PRO A 31 -16.73 1.77 16.33
C PRO A 31 -15.78 2.86 16.82
N ARG A 32 -14.71 2.47 17.52
CA ARG A 32 -13.64 3.38 17.96
C ARG A 32 -12.96 4.03 16.75
N LEU A 33 -12.57 3.24 15.76
CA LEU A 33 -11.94 3.75 14.54
C LEU A 33 -12.85 4.74 13.81
N ILE A 34 -14.14 4.42 13.64
CA ILE A 34 -15.12 5.33 13.05
C ILE A 34 -15.20 6.64 13.85
N SER A 35 -15.25 6.58 15.18
CA SER A 35 -15.34 7.79 16.01
C SER A 35 -14.10 8.68 15.94
N ILE A 36 -12.93 8.10 15.67
CA ILE A 36 -11.66 8.84 15.55
C ILE A 36 -11.52 9.44 14.15
N ILE A 37 -11.73 8.62 13.11
CA ILE A 37 -11.49 9.02 11.72
C ILE A 37 -12.65 9.85 11.17
N LEU A 38 -13.89 9.54 11.57
CA LEU A 38 -15.12 10.17 11.08
C LEU A 38 -15.88 10.85 12.25
N PRO A 39 -15.36 11.95 12.80
CA PRO A 39 -15.87 12.57 14.04
C PRO A 39 -17.32 13.07 13.92
N ARG A 40 -17.82 13.30 12.70
CA ARG A 40 -19.17 13.84 12.42
C ARG A 40 -20.26 12.76 12.39
N GLU A 41 -20.31 11.93 13.43
CA GLU A 41 -21.22 10.78 13.53
C GLU A 41 -21.09 9.80 12.35
N GLY A 42 -19.90 9.71 11.72
CA GLY A 42 -19.69 8.87 10.54
C GLY A 42 -20.15 9.45 9.20
N LYS A 43 -20.54 10.74 9.13
CA LYS A 43 -20.93 11.37 7.87
C LYS A 43 -19.72 11.60 6.95
N VAL A 44 -19.82 11.12 5.72
CA VAL A 44 -18.81 11.29 4.66
C VAL A 44 -19.52 11.71 3.38
N THR A 45 -18.93 12.65 2.66
CA THR A 45 -19.37 13.06 1.33
C THR A 45 -18.20 12.95 0.34
N ASN A 46 -18.48 12.98 -0.95
CA ASN A 46 -17.44 12.98 -1.98
C ASN A 46 -16.48 14.19 -1.86
N VAL A 47 -16.98 15.33 -1.39
CA VAL A 47 -16.22 16.58 -1.20
C VAL A 47 -15.60 16.73 0.20
N SER A 48 -15.75 15.74 1.08
CA SER A 48 -15.13 15.79 2.40
C SER A 48 -13.61 15.76 2.27
N SER A 49 -12.94 16.83 2.67
CA SER A 49 -11.48 16.88 2.76
C SER A 49 -10.99 15.97 3.87
N SER A 50 -9.69 15.72 3.88
CA SER A 50 -9.04 14.94 4.92
C SER A 50 -7.72 15.54 5.36
N THR A 51 -7.17 14.93 6.40
CA THR A 51 -5.80 15.11 6.79
C THR A 51 -4.79 14.71 5.71
N VAL A 52 -5.09 13.79 4.79
CA VAL A 52 -4.08 13.25 3.84
C VAL A 52 -3.97 14.04 2.54
N ASP A 53 -4.99 14.81 2.17
CA ASP A 53 -5.02 15.65 0.97
C ASP A 53 -4.96 17.16 1.28
N GLU A 54 -4.90 17.54 2.57
CA GLU A 54 -4.84 18.92 3.04
C GLU A 54 -3.75 19.75 2.33
N GLU A 55 -2.52 19.23 2.22
CA GLU A 55 -1.42 19.96 1.57
C GLU A 55 -1.61 20.13 0.05
N GLU A 56 -2.30 19.19 -0.60
CA GLU A 56 -2.58 19.24 -2.04
C GLU A 56 -3.71 20.23 -2.32
N LEU A 57 -4.76 20.21 -1.49
CA LEU A 57 -5.88 21.15 -1.55
C LEU A 57 -5.42 22.60 -1.25
N LEU A 58 -4.54 22.80 -0.28
CA LEU A 58 -3.96 24.12 0.02
C LEU A 58 -3.18 24.71 -1.16
N LYS A 59 -2.53 23.87 -1.99
CA LYS A 59 -1.82 24.32 -3.21
C LYS A 59 -2.77 24.73 -4.33
N LEU A 60 -4.00 24.20 -4.33
CA LEU A 60 -5.00 24.49 -5.35
C LEU A 60 -5.78 25.80 -5.08
N ASN A 61 -5.48 26.53 -3.99
CA ASN A 61 -6.22 27.71 -3.53
C ASN A 61 -7.74 27.47 -3.38
N ASP A 62 -8.16 26.21 -3.25
CA ASP A 62 -9.56 25.83 -3.21
C ASP A 62 -10.03 25.82 -1.75
N LEU A 63 -10.79 26.88 -1.44
CA LEU A 63 -11.79 27.05 -0.39
C LEU A 63 -11.43 26.81 1.09
N LYS A 64 -12.01 27.72 1.89
CA LYS A 64 -12.15 27.65 3.35
C LYS A 64 -13.00 26.43 3.70
N HIS A 65 -12.36 25.29 3.97
CA HIS A 65 -13.06 24.18 4.61
C HIS A 65 -13.29 24.53 6.08
N GLU A 66 -14.53 24.39 6.54
CA GLU A 66 -14.81 24.40 7.97
C GLU A 66 -14.05 23.22 8.58
N GLU A 67 -13.13 23.47 9.53
CA GLU A 67 -12.29 22.44 10.19
C GLU A 67 -13.09 21.23 10.71
N ASN A 68 -14.40 21.40 10.90
CA ASN A 68 -15.34 20.41 11.43
C ASN A 68 -15.81 19.35 10.42
N ASP A 69 -15.51 19.47 9.12
CA ASP A 69 -15.95 18.53 8.07
C ASP A 69 -14.82 17.62 7.54
N MET A 70 -13.68 17.59 8.24
CA MET A 70 -12.47 16.86 7.83
C MET A 70 -12.49 15.39 8.29
N ILE A 71 -12.14 14.50 7.36
CA ILE A 71 -11.81 13.09 7.65
C ILE A 71 -10.42 13.03 8.27
N LEU A 72 -10.31 12.42 9.46
CA LEU A 72 -9.08 12.37 10.25
C LEU A 72 -8.31 11.08 10.02
N PHE A 73 -7.94 10.80 8.76
CA PHE A 73 -7.03 9.70 8.44
C PHE A 73 -5.66 9.88 9.12
N THR A 74 -4.99 8.77 9.41
CA THR A 74 -3.64 8.78 10.00
C THR A 74 -2.64 9.36 9.00
N LYS A 75 -2.02 10.50 9.34
CA LYS A 75 -0.98 11.13 8.53
C LYS A 75 0.36 10.39 8.68
N PHE A 76 0.94 10.02 7.54
CA PHE A 76 2.34 9.58 7.45
C PHE A 76 2.93 9.88 6.07
N ASP A 77 4.24 10.03 5.99
CA ASP A 77 4.97 10.32 4.75
C ASP A 77 5.87 9.15 4.37
N LEU A 78 5.51 8.44 3.28
CA LEU A 78 6.30 7.33 2.75
C LEU A 78 7.72 7.78 2.36
N LYS A 79 7.93 9.04 1.99
CA LYS A 79 9.25 9.59 1.64
C LYS A 79 10.09 9.92 2.86
N LYS A 80 9.55 9.89 4.08
CA LYS A 80 10.24 10.16 5.35
C LYS A 80 10.00 9.02 6.33
N SER A 81 10.51 7.85 5.97
CA SER A 81 10.24 6.60 6.69
C SER A 81 11.31 6.21 7.70
N TRP A 82 12.06 7.18 8.24
CA TRP A 82 13.15 6.98 9.20
C TRP A 82 12.97 7.84 10.46
N ARG A 83 13.67 7.47 11.54
CA ARG A 83 13.60 8.20 12.80
C ARG A 83 14.13 9.63 12.70
N PRO A 84 13.64 10.55 13.57
CA PRO A 84 14.27 11.85 13.75
C PRO A 84 15.76 11.70 14.09
N GLY A 85 16.63 12.43 13.37
CA GLY A 85 18.08 12.35 13.56
C GLY A 85 18.74 11.08 12.99
N ALA A 86 18.10 10.38 12.05
CA ALA A 86 18.70 9.24 11.37
C ALA A 86 20.00 9.61 10.64
N THR A 87 20.95 8.67 10.62
CA THR A 87 22.18 8.79 9.83
C THR A 87 21.90 8.66 8.34
N GLY A 88 22.80 9.12 7.47
CA GLY A 88 22.64 9.00 6.02
C GLY A 88 22.39 7.55 5.56
N GLN A 89 23.04 6.57 6.19
CA GLN A 89 22.82 5.15 5.91
C GLN A 89 21.40 4.70 6.24
N GLU A 90 20.88 5.12 7.39
CA GLU A 90 19.52 4.80 7.82
C GLU A 90 18.46 5.52 6.99
N VAL A 91 18.73 6.76 6.57
CA VAL A 91 17.88 7.49 5.63
C VAL A 91 17.78 6.71 4.33
N THR A 92 18.91 6.32 3.71
CA THR A 92 18.90 5.53 2.47
C THR A 92 18.16 4.21 2.64
N LYS A 93 18.47 3.45 3.70
CA LYS A 93 17.84 2.17 4.00
C LYS A 93 16.33 2.30 4.12
N TYR A 94 15.85 3.19 4.99
CA TYR A 94 14.42 3.29 5.26
C TYR A 94 13.66 4.14 4.22
N SER A 95 14.37 4.86 3.35
CA SER A 95 13.81 5.42 2.11
C SER A 95 13.35 4.32 1.15
N GLN A 96 13.92 3.12 1.22
CA GLN A 96 13.51 1.95 0.45
C GLN A 96 12.61 1.03 1.28
N ASP A 97 13.03 0.65 2.48
CA ASP A 97 12.27 -0.20 3.39
C ASP A 97 11.41 0.61 4.37
N LYS A 98 10.09 0.46 4.33
CA LYS A 98 9.15 1.20 5.20
C LYS A 98 8.95 0.56 6.58
N SER A 99 9.71 -0.48 6.91
CA SER A 99 9.56 -1.25 8.15
C SER A 99 9.71 -0.43 9.43
N TRP A 100 10.58 0.59 9.43
CA TRP A 100 10.68 1.52 10.56
C TRP A 100 9.40 2.33 10.72
N LEU A 101 8.90 2.93 9.63
CA LEU A 101 7.67 3.73 9.65
C LEU A 101 6.47 2.90 10.11
N LEU A 102 6.31 1.68 9.60
CA LEU A 102 5.25 0.77 10.04
C LEU A 102 5.34 0.49 11.55
N SER A 103 6.55 0.22 12.05
CA SER A 103 6.77 -0.03 13.48
C SER A 103 6.51 1.21 14.34
N ASP A 104 6.84 2.40 13.86
CA ASP A 104 6.57 3.66 14.55
C ASP A 104 5.07 3.93 14.64
N LEU A 105 4.33 3.73 13.54
CA LEU A 105 2.87 3.84 13.49
C LEU A 105 2.18 2.86 14.43
N PHE A 106 2.62 1.60 14.45
CA PHE A 106 2.10 0.63 15.41
C PHE A 106 2.28 1.09 16.84
N LYS A 107 3.48 1.56 17.19
CA LYS A 107 3.78 1.97 18.55
C LYS A 107 3.02 3.23 18.97
N ASN A 108 2.96 4.24 18.11
CA ASN A 108 2.54 5.59 18.48
C ASN A 108 1.09 5.91 18.11
N VAL A 109 0.50 5.19 17.15
CA VAL A 109 -0.86 5.47 16.64
C VAL A 109 -1.80 4.29 16.89
N TYR A 110 -1.39 3.09 16.51
CA TYR A 110 -2.27 1.92 16.49
C TYR A 110 -2.19 1.04 17.74
N ASN A 111 -1.58 1.52 18.83
CA ASN A 111 -1.47 0.81 20.12
C ASN A 111 -0.91 -0.63 20.01
N ASN A 112 -0.02 -0.87 19.05
CA ASN A 112 0.52 -2.18 18.68
C ASN A 112 -0.54 -3.21 18.24
N ASP A 113 -1.72 -2.77 17.81
CA ASP A 113 -2.75 -3.62 17.21
C ASP A 113 -2.76 -3.43 15.69
N HIS A 114 -2.32 -4.45 14.95
CA HIS A 114 -2.29 -4.39 13.48
C HIS A 114 -3.69 -4.28 12.87
N LYS A 115 -4.73 -4.70 13.60
CA LYS A 115 -6.11 -4.65 13.13
C LYS A 115 -6.62 -3.22 12.99
N GLU A 116 -6.09 -2.27 13.77
CA GLU A 116 -6.46 -0.87 13.66
C GLU A 116 -5.98 -0.27 12.32
N LEU A 117 -4.76 -0.60 11.88
CA LEU A 117 -4.26 -0.20 10.55
C LEU A 117 -5.08 -0.86 9.42
N LEU A 118 -5.42 -2.14 9.55
CA LEU A 118 -6.27 -2.83 8.57
C LEU A 118 -7.72 -2.31 8.57
N GLY A 119 -8.23 -1.90 9.73
CA GLY A 119 -9.51 -1.23 9.85
C GLY A 119 -9.50 0.12 9.14
N GLU A 120 -8.41 0.89 9.28
CA GLU A 120 -8.26 2.16 8.57
C GLU A 120 -8.16 1.94 7.06
N LEU A 121 -7.41 0.93 6.61
CA LEU A 121 -7.35 0.51 5.21
C LEU A 121 -8.74 0.17 4.64
N GLN A 122 -9.56 -0.56 5.40
CA GLN A 122 -10.93 -0.89 5.01
C GLN A 122 -11.83 0.34 4.99
N LEU A 123 -11.76 1.18 6.00
CA LEU A 123 -12.57 2.40 6.06
C LEU A 123 -12.23 3.37 4.93
N ALA A 124 -10.94 3.54 4.62
CA ALA A 124 -10.47 4.32 3.48
C ALA A 124 -11.02 3.77 2.16
N PHE A 125 -10.99 2.44 1.97
CA PHE A 125 -11.58 1.78 0.81
C PHE A 125 -13.10 1.99 0.70
N ILE A 126 -13.84 1.93 1.81
CA ILE A 126 -15.29 2.20 1.81
C ILE A 126 -15.58 3.66 1.46
N CYS A 127 -14.81 4.61 2.00
CA CYS A 127 -14.94 6.03 1.66
C CYS A 127 -14.67 6.25 0.16
N PHE A 128 -13.66 5.57 -0.38
CA PHE A 128 -13.36 5.60 -1.81
C PHE A 128 -14.49 4.99 -2.65
N LEU A 129 -14.90 3.75 -2.35
CA LEU A 129 -15.82 2.98 -3.19
C LEU A 129 -17.26 3.48 -3.11
N ILE A 130 -17.73 3.87 -1.92
CA ILE A 130 -19.15 4.19 -1.69
C ILE A 130 -19.39 5.70 -1.69
N ALA A 131 -18.50 6.48 -1.07
CA ALA A 131 -18.65 7.93 -1.01
C ALA A 131 -17.94 8.64 -2.18
N GLU A 132 -17.26 7.90 -3.06
CA GLU A 132 -16.47 8.46 -4.18
C GLU A 132 -15.48 9.53 -3.71
N ASN A 133 -14.95 9.35 -2.50
CA ASN A 133 -14.10 10.33 -1.85
C ASN A 133 -12.63 10.09 -2.19
N TYR A 134 -11.98 11.11 -2.77
CA TYR A 134 -10.60 11.03 -3.23
C TYR A 134 -9.60 10.83 -2.08
N ALA A 135 -9.80 11.47 -0.94
CA ALA A 135 -8.97 11.25 0.24
C ALA A 135 -8.98 9.78 0.70
N GLY A 136 -10.14 9.11 0.63
CA GLY A 136 -10.25 7.68 0.87
C GLY A 136 -9.36 6.85 -0.05
N PHE A 137 -9.32 7.19 -1.35
CA PHE A 137 -8.42 6.55 -2.30
C PHE A 137 -6.94 6.79 -1.94
N MET A 138 -6.58 8.03 -1.63
CA MET A 138 -5.21 8.39 -1.28
C MET A 138 -4.73 7.65 -0.03
N GLN A 139 -5.56 7.56 1.00
CA GLN A 139 -5.18 6.82 2.20
C GLN A 139 -5.11 5.31 1.96
N TRP A 140 -6.06 4.75 1.21
CA TRP A 140 -6.02 3.34 0.81
C TRP A 140 -4.71 3.03 0.06
N LYS A 141 -4.36 3.85 -0.93
CA LYS A 141 -3.10 3.77 -1.68
C LYS A 141 -1.87 3.85 -0.77
N ASN A 142 -1.83 4.83 0.13
CA ASN A 142 -0.69 5.04 1.04
C ASN A 142 -0.46 3.84 1.96
N ILE A 143 -1.52 3.25 2.53
CA ILE A 143 -1.41 2.09 3.41
C ILE A 143 -0.99 0.83 2.62
N VAL A 144 -1.54 0.62 1.42
CA VAL A 144 -1.10 -0.49 0.54
C VAL A 144 0.39 -0.37 0.22
N LEU A 145 0.85 0.82 -0.19
CA LEU A 145 2.26 1.06 -0.50
C LEU A 145 3.15 0.89 0.74
N LEU A 146 2.70 1.32 1.92
CA LEU A 146 3.40 1.14 3.19
C LEU A 146 3.64 -0.36 3.46
N ILE A 147 2.57 -1.16 3.50
CA ILE A 147 2.65 -2.58 3.85
C ILE A 147 3.50 -3.34 2.82
N CYS A 148 3.26 -3.11 1.53
CA CYS A 148 3.99 -3.78 0.45
C CYS A 148 5.49 -3.46 0.41
N SER A 149 5.92 -2.37 1.07
CA SER A 149 7.31 -1.90 1.06
C SER A 149 8.06 -2.16 2.37
N CYS A 150 7.52 -3.00 3.26
CA CYS A 150 8.18 -3.37 4.52
C CYS A 150 8.90 -4.71 4.39
N GLN A 151 10.22 -4.71 4.16
CA GLN A 151 11.00 -5.94 4.07
C GLN A 151 11.33 -6.51 5.46
N GLU A 152 12.02 -5.74 6.31
CA GLU A 152 12.38 -6.19 7.67
C GLU A 152 11.16 -6.52 8.55
N ALA A 153 10.06 -5.79 8.37
CA ALA A 153 8.86 -6.00 9.17
C ALA A 153 8.15 -7.31 8.83
N ILE A 154 8.37 -7.89 7.63
CA ILE A 154 7.81 -9.19 7.26
C ILE A 154 8.24 -10.25 8.26
N GLU A 155 9.53 -10.37 8.57
CA GLU A 155 9.99 -11.35 9.55
C GLU A 155 9.37 -11.11 10.94
N LYS A 156 9.27 -9.83 11.33
CA LYS A 156 8.78 -9.43 12.65
C LYS A 156 7.28 -9.67 12.86
N TYR A 157 6.47 -9.54 11.81
CA TYR A 157 4.99 -9.58 11.89
C TYR A 157 4.37 -10.60 10.92
N VAL A 158 5.12 -11.63 10.53
CA VAL A 158 4.71 -12.62 9.51
C VAL A 158 3.39 -13.33 9.84
N ASP A 159 3.15 -13.54 11.13
CA ASP A 159 2.00 -14.25 11.70
C ASP A 159 0.75 -13.36 11.87
N THR A 160 0.87 -12.06 11.60
CA THR A 160 -0.18 -11.07 11.82
C THR A 160 -0.52 -10.32 10.54
N ILE A 161 -0.01 -9.08 10.38
CA ILE A 161 -0.55 -8.10 9.44
C ILE A 161 -0.51 -8.56 7.98
N PHE A 162 0.57 -9.20 7.52
CA PHE A 162 0.77 -9.49 6.09
C PHE A 162 -0.21 -10.55 5.57
N THR A 163 -0.55 -11.51 6.42
CA THR A 163 -1.50 -12.56 6.09
C THR A 163 -2.92 -12.01 6.04
N ASP A 164 -3.32 -11.21 7.03
CA ASP A 164 -4.63 -10.56 7.09
C ASP A 164 -4.79 -9.52 5.95
N PHE A 165 -3.72 -8.78 5.64
CA PHE A 165 -3.68 -7.82 4.55
C PHE A 165 -4.00 -8.44 3.19
N LEU A 166 -3.45 -9.62 2.88
CA LEU A 166 -3.74 -10.32 1.62
C LEU A 166 -5.21 -10.67 1.48
N ASP A 167 -5.87 -11.07 2.57
CA ASP A 167 -7.31 -11.35 2.55
C ASP A 167 -8.10 -10.06 2.32
N VAL A 168 -7.80 -9.00 3.07
CA VAL A 168 -8.44 -7.69 2.92
C VAL A 168 -8.32 -7.19 1.48
N LEU A 169 -7.11 -7.17 0.93
CA LEU A 169 -6.86 -6.68 -0.42
C LEU A 169 -7.57 -7.54 -1.47
N LYS A 170 -7.63 -8.86 -1.29
CA LYS A 170 -8.37 -9.74 -2.19
C LYS A 170 -9.84 -9.36 -2.28
N TYR A 171 -10.52 -9.23 -1.15
CA TYR A 171 -11.95 -8.88 -1.13
C TYR A 171 -12.22 -7.47 -1.67
N GLN A 172 -11.30 -6.53 -1.44
CA GLN A 172 -11.38 -5.19 -2.03
C GLN A 172 -11.26 -5.24 -3.57
N LEU A 173 -10.30 -6.00 -4.10
CA LEU A 173 -10.12 -6.15 -5.55
C LEU A 173 -11.26 -6.93 -6.22
N GLU A 174 -11.98 -7.79 -5.51
CA GLU A 174 -13.20 -8.43 -6.06
C GLU A 174 -14.28 -7.42 -6.48
N GLU A 175 -14.28 -6.21 -5.90
CA GLU A 175 -15.19 -5.12 -6.25
C GLU A 175 -14.70 -4.28 -7.44
N CYS A 176 -13.45 -4.47 -7.88
CA CYS A 176 -12.91 -3.75 -9.03
C CYS A 176 -13.41 -4.32 -10.38
N PRO A 177 -13.51 -3.48 -11.43
CA PRO A 177 -13.75 -3.90 -12.81
C PRO A 177 -12.72 -4.91 -13.31
N ARG A 178 -13.09 -5.78 -14.27
CA ARG A 178 -12.19 -6.84 -14.77
C ARG A 178 -10.96 -6.30 -15.52
N ASP A 179 -11.06 -5.09 -16.06
CA ASP A 179 -10.02 -4.37 -16.80
C ASP A 179 -9.19 -3.44 -15.90
N PHE A 180 -9.32 -3.53 -14.57
CA PHE A 180 -8.64 -2.66 -13.60
C PHE A 180 -7.11 -2.55 -13.77
N PHE A 181 -6.45 -3.59 -14.26
CA PHE A 181 -4.99 -3.60 -14.50
C PHE A 181 -4.59 -3.30 -15.96
N HIS A 182 -5.54 -3.12 -16.87
CA HIS A 182 -5.29 -2.92 -18.31
C HIS A 182 -5.78 -1.56 -18.83
N ASN A 183 -6.33 -0.71 -17.96
CA ASN A 183 -6.88 0.58 -18.36
C ASN A 183 -5.73 1.57 -18.66
N ILE A 184 -5.86 2.33 -19.74
CA ILE A 184 -4.91 3.34 -20.23
C ILE A 184 -4.69 4.46 -19.19
N VAL A 185 -5.69 4.73 -18.33
CA VAL A 185 -5.57 5.66 -17.20
C VAL A 185 -4.73 5.05 -16.05
N THR A 186 -4.55 3.73 -16.04
CA THR A 186 -3.78 2.94 -15.07
C THR A 186 -2.43 2.43 -15.60
N GLU A 187 -1.90 2.99 -16.70
CA GLU A 187 -0.58 2.61 -17.25
C GLU A 187 0.55 2.69 -16.23
N ASN A 188 0.37 3.47 -15.15
CA ASN A 188 1.24 3.50 -13.97
C ASN A 188 0.50 3.03 -12.70
N ASN A 189 -0.15 1.85 -12.77
CA ASN A 189 -0.88 1.29 -11.64
C ASN A 189 0.10 1.03 -10.48
N TYR A 190 0.10 1.92 -9.48
CA TYR A 190 0.95 1.79 -8.30
C TYR A 190 0.78 0.43 -7.61
N LEU A 191 -0.38 -0.22 -7.76
CA LEU A 191 -0.64 -1.54 -7.21
C LEU A 191 0.22 -2.62 -7.88
N THR A 192 0.48 -2.51 -9.19
CA THR A 192 1.41 -3.38 -9.91
C THR A 192 2.79 -3.33 -9.25
N HIS A 193 3.33 -2.12 -9.05
CA HIS A 193 4.63 -1.94 -8.39
C HIS A 193 4.60 -2.39 -6.93
N ALA A 194 3.54 -2.07 -6.18
CA ALA A 194 3.39 -2.48 -4.80
C ALA A 194 3.41 -4.01 -4.65
N LEU A 195 2.66 -4.72 -5.50
CA LEU A 195 2.56 -6.17 -5.44
C LEU A 195 3.84 -6.88 -5.93
N LYS A 196 4.50 -6.36 -6.98
CA LYS A 196 5.83 -6.82 -7.39
C LYS A 196 6.84 -6.67 -6.24
N ASN A 197 6.88 -5.48 -5.63
CA ASN A 197 7.75 -5.19 -4.49
C ASN A 197 7.45 -6.10 -3.28
N PHE A 198 6.17 -6.34 -2.98
CA PHE A 198 5.77 -7.20 -1.87
C PHE A 198 6.23 -8.65 -2.10
N ARG A 199 6.10 -9.15 -3.33
CA ARG A 199 6.62 -10.47 -3.71
C ARG A 199 8.13 -10.55 -3.52
N ARG A 200 8.88 -9.57 -4.03
CA ARG A 200 10.34 -9.49 -3.86
C ARG A 200 10.72 -9.54 -2.37
N ASN A 201 10.09 -8.70 -1.55
CA ASN A 201 10.35 -8.66 -0.11
C ASN A 201 10.09 -10.01 0.59
N ILE A 202 9.00 -10.72 0.23
CA ILE A 202 8.72 -12.07 0.77
C ILE A 202 9.84 -13.06 0.40
N LEU A 203 10.32 -13.03 -0.85
CA LEU A 203 11.36 -13.93 -1.34
C LEU A 203 12.73 -13.63 -0.73
N GLU A 204 13.10 -12.35 -0.61
CA GLU A 204 14.36 -11.93 0.01
C GLU A 204 14.43 -12.34 1.48
N VAL A 205 13.33 -12.17 2.22
CA VAL A 205 13.27 -12.62 3.62
C VAL A 205 13.41 -14.13 3.68
N LEU A 206 12.70 -14.89 2.83
CA LEU A 206 12.84 -16.36 2.77
C LEU A 206 14.26 -16.87 2.44
N SER A 207 15.06 -16.08 1.71
CA SER A 207 16.46 -16.44 1.40
C SER A 207 17.44 -16.14 2.55
N THR A 208 16.99 -15.57 3.66
CA THR A 208 17.86 -15.19 4.78
C THR A 208 18.13 -16.38 5.72
N ASP A 209 19.40 -16.71 5.95
CA ASP A 209 19.82 -17.87 6.74
C ASP A 209 19.54 -17.77 8.26
N ALA A 210 19.22 -16.57 8.77
CA ALA A 210 19.15 -16.27 10.20
C ALA A 210 17.74 -16.36 10.82
N ILE A 211 16.76 -16.98 10.14
CA ILE A 211 15.35 -16.97 10.59
C ILE A 211 15.05 -18.12 11.56
N SER A 212 14.28 -17.83 12.61
CA SER A 212 13.79 -18.86 13.53
C SER A 212 12.88 -19.89 12.84
N GLN A 213 12.90 -21.15 13.28
CA GLN A 213 12.08 -22.21 12.66
C GLN A 213 10.58 -21.86 12.60
N GLN A 214 10.04 -21.25 13.66
CA GLN A 214 8.65 -20.81 13.70
C GLN A 214 8.34 -19.73 12.67
N ASN A 215 9.22 -18.73 12.53
CA ASN A 215 9.06 -17.67 11.53
C ASN A 215 9.18 -18.23 10.11
N LEU A 216 10.05 -19.22 9.88
CA LEU A 216 10.19 -19.87 8.59
C LEU A 216 8.90 -20.59 8.17
N GLU A 217 8.24 -21.30 9.08
CA GLU A 217 6.94 -21.93 8.83
C GLU A 217 5.87 -20.87 8.47
N ASN A 218 5.79 -19.79 9.25
CA ASN A 218 4.86 -18.69 8.98
C ASN A 218 5.15 -17.99 7.64
N LEU A 219 6.42 -17.82 7.27
CA LEU A 219 6.83 -17.26 5.97
C LEU A 219 6.41 -18.17 4.81
N HIS A 220 6.54 -19.49 4.97
CA HIS A 220 6.02 -20.43 3.98
C HIS A 220 4.49 -20.36 3.84
N VAL A 221 3.76 -20.14 4.95
CA VAL A 221 2.31 -19.89 4.92
C VAL A 221 2.02 -18.60 4.16
N LEU A 222 2.68 -17.49 4.49
CA LEU A 222 2.53 -16.20 3.83
C LEU A 222 2.80 -16.32 2.32
N ARG A 223 3.91 -16.96 1.93
CA ARG A 223 4.24 -17.23 0.52
C ARG A 223 3.13 -18.01 -0.18
N ARG A 224 2.64 -19.10 0.42
CA ARG A 224 1.56 -19.91 -0.17
C ARG A 224 0.27 -19.10 -0.33
N ARG A 225 -0.05 -18.20 0.62
CA ARG A 225 -1.19 -17.30 0.51
C ARG A 225 -0.99 -16.27 -0.59
N PHE A 226 0.21 -15.71 -0.71
CA PHE A 226 0.55 -14.80 -1.79
C PHE A 226 0.42 -15.46 -3.18
N GLU A 227 0.90 -16.69 -3.36
CA GLU A 227 0.75 -17.40 -4.64
C GLU A 227 -0.73 -17.70 -4.98
N LYS A 228 -1.56 -18.01 -3.98
CA LYS A 228 -3.02 -18.11 -4.18
C LYS A 228 -3.63 -16.77 -4.58
N PHE A 229 -3.19 -15.68 -3.96
CA PHE A 229 -3.60 -14.32 -4.31
C PHE A 229 -3.18 -13.94 -5.74
N ARG A 230 -1.96 -14.28 -6.16
CA ARG A 230 -1.47 -14.15 -7.53
C ARG A 230 -2.32 -14.93 -8.53
N GLY A 231 -2.69 -16.18 -8.20
CA GLY A 231 -3.62 -16.97 -9.01
C GLY A 231 -4.99 -16.32 -9.15
N PHE A 232 -5.51 -15.71 -8.08
CA PHE A 232 -6.74 -14.90 -8.12
C PHE A 232 -6.61 -13.70 -9.07
N LEU A 233 -5.49 -12.96 -9.01
CA LEU A 233 -5.27 -11.80 -9.87
C LEU A 233 -5.28 -12.19 -11.36
N ASN A 234 -4.57 -13.27 -11.71
CA ASN A 234 -4.57 -13.79 -13.07
C ASN A 234 -5.98 -14.20 -13.51
N GLN A 235 -6.69 -14.99 -12.68
CA GLN A 235 -8.03 -15.44 -13.01
C GLN A 235 -9.06 -14.29 -13.16
N ARG A 236 -8.96 -13.27 -12.31
CA ARG A 236 -9.95 -12.18 -12.25
C ARG A 236 -9.68 -11.09 -13.29
N PHE A 237 -8.42 -10.72 -13.46
CA PHE A 237 -8.01 -9.55 -14.23
C PHE A 237 -7.18 -9.90 -15.47
N ASN A 238 -6.85 -11.17 -15.69
CA ASN A 238 -5.88 -11.56 -16.72
C ASN A 238 -4.55 -10.80 -16.58
N TRP A 239 -4.11 -10.64 -15.32
CA TRP A 239 -2.86 -9.95 -14.98
C TRP A 239 -1.99 -10.85 -14.09
N GLU A 240 -0.73 -11.00 -14.46
CA GLU A 240 0.22 -11.86 -13.76
C GLU A 240 1.43 -11.07 -13.28
N ILE A 241 1.84 -11.36 -12.04
CA ILE A 241 3.11 -10.86 -11.49
C ILE A 241 4.21 -11.77 -12.02
N VAL A 242 5.06 -11.29 -12.91
CA VAL A 242 6.18 -12.06 -13.49
C VAL A 242 7.39 -12.03 -12.57
N ASP A 243 8.30 -13.01 -12.71
CA ASP A 243 9.61 -13.04 -12.05
C ASP A 243 10.52 -11.89 -12.50
N GLU A 244 11.30 -11.35 -11.57
CA GLU A 244 12.22 -10.24 -11.85
C GLU A 244 13.35 -10.62 -12.81
N GLU A 245 13.73 -11.89 -12.90
CA GLU A 245 14.63 -12.38 -13.95
C GLU A 245 14.03 -12.16 -15.35
N THR A 246 12.74 -12.44 -15.51
CA THR A 246 12.03 -12.21 -16.78
C THR A 246 11.80 -10.72 -17.03
N ALA A 247 11.59 -9.92 -15.98
CA ALA A 247 11.41 -8.48 -16.10
C ALA A 247 12.73 -7.73 -16.40
N ARG A 248 13.88 -8.22 -15.91
CA ARG A 248 15.20 -7.66 -16.28
C ARG A 248 15.53 -7.90 -17.74
N GLU A 249 15.13 -9.05 -18.30
CA GLU A 249 15.24 -9.29 -19.75
C GLU A 249 14.39 -8.30 -20.55
N GLU A 250 13.19 -7.94 -20.07
CA GLU A 250 12.33 -6.93 -20.68
C GLU A 250 12.87 -5.48 -20.50
N GLU A 251 13.42 -5.14 -19.34
CA GLU A 251 13.98 -3.80 -19.02
C GLU A 251 15.37 -3.57 -19.66
N GLU A 252 16.18 -4.63 -19.83
CA GLU A 252 17.47 -4.57 -20.54
C GLU A 252 17.30 -4.31 -22.05
N GLU A 253 16.15 -4.68 -22.64
CA GLU A 253 15.80 -4.31 -24.03
C GLU A 253 15.47 -2.82 -24.19
N GLU A 254 15.02 -2.13 -23.13
CA GLU A 254 14.64 -0.71 -23.17
C GLU A 254 15.79 0.28 -22.91
N GLY A 255 16.99 -0.19 -22.52
CA GLY A 255 18.24 0.59 -22.57
C GLY A 255 18.32 1.86 -21.70
N GLU A 256 17.30 2.18 -20.88
CA GLU A 256 17.21 3.45 -20.14
C GLU A 256 18.20 3.58 -18.96
N TYR A 257 18.78 2.47 -18.50
CA TYR A 257 19.70 2.45 -17.34
C TYR A 257 21.16 2.14 -17.69
N ALA A 258 21.54 2.22 -18.97
CA ALA A 258 22.94 2.09 -19.35
C ALA A 258 23.76 3.26 -18.77
N PRO A 259 24.89 3.01 -18.09
CA PRO A 259 25.73 4.08 -17.56
C PRO A 259 26.25 4.95 -18.71
N VAL A 260 26.13 6.28 -18.58
CA VAL A 260 26.65 7.22 -19.57
C VAL A 260 28.17 7.09 -19.63
N VAL A 261 28.68 6.55 -20.73
CA VAL A 261 30.11 6.47 -21.00
C VAL A 261 30.62 7.88 -21.27
N VAL A 262 31.37 8.44 -20.33
CA VAL A 262 32.07 9.72 -20.52
C VAL A 262 33.41 9.41 -21.16
N GLU A 263 33.58 9.74 -22.43
CA GLU A 263 34.90 9.75 -23.06
C GLU A 263 35.74 10.85 -22.41
N LEU A 264 36.75 10.44 -21.63
CA LEU A 264 37.73 11.36 -21.08
C LEU A 264 38.60 11.86 -22.24
N SER A 265 38.42 13.12 -22.63
CA SER A 265 39.30 13.75 -23.61
C SER A 265 40.72 13.80 -23.05
N ASP A 266 41.64 13.11 -23.72
CA ASP A 266 43.08 13.13 -23.41
C ASP A 266 43.57 14.58 -23.37
N THR A 267 43.73 15.11 -22.15
CA THR A 267 44.30 16.44 -21.96
C THR A 267 45.80 16.31 -22.19
N ILE A 268 46.23 16.65 -23.41
CA ILE A 268 47.64 16.74 -23.80
C ILE A 268 48.30 17.78 -22.89
N ILE A 269 49.13 17.30 -21.97
CA ILE A 269 50.08 18.11 -21.21
C ILE A 269 51.27 18.36 -22.14
N ASP A 270 51.19 19.38 -23.00
CA ASP A 270 52.37 19.88 -23.70
C ASP A 270 53.13 20.84 -22.77
N THR A 271 54.05 20.26 -21.99
CA THR A 271 55.13 20.98 -21.33
C THR A 271 56.03 21.64 -22.36
N THR A 272 55.89 22.96 -22.54
CA THR A 272 56.88 23.80 -23.22
C THR A 272 58.13 23.92 -22.34
N PHE A 273 59.08 23.01 -22.52
CA PHE A 273 60.46 23.21 -22.06
C PHE A 273 61.16 24.18 -23.00
N ASN A 274 61.26 25.43 -22.55
CA ASN A 274 62.10 26.45 -23.13
C ASN A 274 63.51 26.32 -22.54
N LYS A 275 64.53 26.00 -23.34
CA LYS A 275 65.93 26.41 -23.09
C LYS A 275 66.90 26.07 -24.25
N SER A 276 67.51 27.15 -24.75
CA SER A 276 68.79 27.28 -25.48
C SER A 276 68.88 26.74 -26.91
#